data_AF-A0A530M3P5-F1
#
_entry.id   AF-A0A530M3P5-F1
#
_cell.length_a   1.000
_cell.length_b   1.000
_cell.length_c   1.000
_cell.angle_alpha   90.00
_cell.angle_beta   90.00
_cell.angle_gamma   90.00
#
_symmetry.space_group_name_H-M   'P 1'
#
loop_
_entity.id
_entity.type
_entity.pdbx_description
1 polymer ?
#
loop_
_entity_poly.entity_id
_entity_poly.type
_entity_poly.pdbx_seq_one_letter_code
_entity_poly.pdbx_strand_id
1 'polypeptide(L)'
;TELTLHFLPGMVARRRGGVLNLSSVAGFVPGPYMALYFASKGFVRFFSEALHQELRRTGVTVTCVAPGPVSTEFLARSGAYQTVLFNILPKVDPEYVA
;
A
#
# COMPACT_ATOMS: atom_id res chain seq x y z
N THR A 1 -1.50 9.76 -6.45
CA THR A 1 -2.27 10.53 -5.45
C THR A 1 -3.51 11.19 -6.04
N GLU A 2 -3.54 11.43 -7.36
CA GLU A 2 -4.69 11.95 -8.14
C GLU A 2 -6.08 11.48 -7.65
N LEU A 3 -6.32 10.16 -7.58
CA LEU A 3 -7.62 9.62 -7.16
C LEU A 3 -8.02 10.10 -5.76
N THR A 4 -7.09 10.03 -4.80
CA THR A 4 -7.32 10.51 -3.45
C THR A 4 -7.66 12.00 -3.47
N LEU A 5 -6.89 12.82 -4.18
CA LEU A 5 -7.12 14.27 -4.25
C LEU A 5 -8.47 14.61 -4.87
N HIS A 6 -8.89 13.86 -5.90
CA HIS A 6 -10.14 14.10 -6.58
C HIS A 6 -11.37 13.77 -5.72
N PHE A 7 -11.35 12.62 -5.04
CA PHE A 7 -12.54 12.15 -4.29
C PHE A 7 -12.58 12.60 -2.83
N LEU A 8 -11.45 12.91 -2.21
CA LEU A 8 -11.37 13.20 -0.79
C LEU A 8 -12.18 14.44 -0.36
N PRO A 9 -12.19 15.58 -1.09
CA PRO A 9 -12.99 16.74 -0.69
C PRO A 9 -14.48 16.39 -0.54
N GLY A 10 -15.02 15.59 -1.45
CA GLY A 10 -16.40 15.12 -1.40
C GLY A 10 -16.67 14.16 -0.23
N MET A 11 -15.68 13.37 0.20
CA MET A 11 -15.77 12.51 1.40
C MET A 11 -15.80 13.34 2.69
N VAL A 12 -14.95 14.38 2.74
CA VAL A 12 -14.85 15.28 3.90
C VAL A 12 -16.11 16.12 4.05
N ALA A 13 -16.64 16.69 2.96
CA ALA A 13 -17.86 17.50 2.97
C ALA A 13 -19.07 16.74 3.54
N ARG A 14 -19.22 15.46 3.17
CA ARG A 14 -20.28 14.58 3.68
C ARG A 14 -19.96 13.89 5.02
N ARG A 15 -18.79 14.18 5.60
CA ARG A 15 -18.27 13.59 6.84
C ARG A 15 -18.29 12.06 6.89
N ARG A 16 -18.13 11.40 5.74
CA ARG A 16 -18.21 9.95 5.59
C ARG A 16 -17.46 9.48 4.36
N GLY A 17 -16.53 8.55 4.53
CA GLY A 17 -15.83 7.90 3.42
C GLY A 17 -14.63 7.10 3.88
N GLY A 18 -13.96 6.47 2.93
CA GLY A 18 -12.75 5.70 3.18
C GLY A 18 -11.82 5.72 1.98
N VAL A 19 -10.53 5.78 2.23
CA VAL A 19 -9.47 5.59 1.23
C VAL A 19 -8.68 4.34 1.60
N LEU A 20 -8.64 3.37 0.71
CA LEU A 20 -7.82 2.17 0.86
C LEU A 20 -6.67 2.23 -0.15
N ASN A 21 -5.46 2.33 0.37
CA ASN A 21 -4.24 2.35 -0.43
C ASN A 21 -3.50 1.02 -0.30
N LEU A 22 -3.01 0.49 -1.42
CA LEU A 22 -2.30 -0.79 -1.46
C LEU A 22 -0.77 -0.57 -1.49
N SER A 23 -0.14 -0.74 -0.33
CA SER A 23 1.31 -0.77 -0.17
C SER A 23 1.85 -2.21 -0.32
N SER A 24 2.85 -2.58 0.49
CA SER A 24 3.51 -3.88 0.58
C SER A 24 4.35 -3.89 1.86
N VAL A 25 4.69 -5.08 2.38
CA VAL A 25 5.75 -5.24 3.40
C VAL A 25 7.08 -4.62 2.95
N ALA A 26 7.33 -4.51 1.64
CA ALA A 26 8.45 -3.77 1.07
C ALA A 26 8.43 -2.26 1.39
N GLY A 27 7.30 -1.70 1.84
CA GLY A 27 7.22 -0.31 2.29
C GLY A 27 7.81 -0.05 3.69
N PHE A 28 8.29 -1.09 4.37
CA PHE A 28 8.81 -1.00 5.74
C PHE A 28 10.34 -1.06 5.84
N VAL A 29 11.00 -1.59 4.81
CA VAL A 29 12.44 -1.83 4.78
C VAL A 29 12.95 -1.54 3.37
N PRO A 30 14.21 -1.13 3.17
CA PRO A 30 14.80 -1.09 1.84
C PRO A 30 15.14 -2.50 1.33
N GLY A 31 15.29 -2.66 0.01
CA GLY A 31 15.72 -3.93 -0.58
C GLY A 31 16.43 -3.75 -1.94
N PRO A 32 17.48 -4.55 -2.22
CA PRO A 32 18.19 -4.50 -3.50
C PRO A 32 17.33 -5.05 -4.65
N TYR A 33 17.76 -4.80 -5.89
CA TYR A 33 17.15 -5.32 -7.14
C TYR A 33 15.72 -4.88 -7.46
N MET A 34 15.02 -4.23 -6.53
CA MET A 34 13.71 -3.60 -6.76
C MET A 34 13.62 -2.21 -6.11
N ALA A 35 14.71 -1.43 -6.11
CA ALA A 35 14.81 -0.16 -5.36
C ALA A 35 13.62 0.79 -5.57
N LEU A 36 13.17 0.96 -6.81
CA LEU A 36 12.01 1.81 -7.12
C LEU A 36 10.70 1.25 -6.57
N TYR A 37 10.52 -0.07 -6.56
CA TYR A 37 9.35 -0.70 -5.96
C TYR A 37 9.32 -0.44 -4.45
N PHE A 38 10.42 -0.75 -3.75
CA PHE A 38 10.56 -0.50 -2.31
C PHE A 38 10.29 0.97 -1.95
N ALA A 39 10.92 1.90 -2.68
CA ALA A 39 10.70 3.34 -2.48
C ALA A 39 9.23 3.73 -2.73
N SER A 40 8.61 3.24 -3.81
CA SER A 40 7.21 3.55 -4.13
C SER A 40 6.24 3.02 -3.06
N LYS A 41 6.50 1.85 -2.48
CA LYS A 41 5.67 1.26 -1.42
C LYS A 41 5.88 1.98 -0.09
N GLY A 42 7.09 2.46 0.18
CA GLY A 42 7.39 3.38 1.27
C GLY A 42 6.61 4.69 1.13
N PHE A 43 6.59 5.29 -0.07
CA PHE A 43 5.77 6.48 -0.36
C PHE A 43 4.29 6.24 -0.06
N VAL A 44 3.70 5.15 -0.57
CA VAL A 44 2.27 4.85 -0.34
C VAL A 44 1.97 4.71 1.15
N ARG A 45 2.87 4.09 1.92
CA ARG A 45 2.73 3.96 3.37
C ARG A 45 2.74 5.32 4.06
N PHE A 46 3.79 6.12 3.85
CA PHE A 46 3.90 7.43 4.49
C PHE A 46 2.77 8.38 4.09
N PHE A 47 2.39 8.38 2.81
CA PHE A 47 1.26 9.14 2.31
C PHE A 47 -0.04 8.77 3.04
N SER A 48 -0.30 7.47 3.23
CA SER A 48 -1.51 6.99 3.90
C SER A 48 -1.51 7.30 5.40
N GLU A 49 -0.38 7.15 6.07
CA GLU A 49 -0.23 7.45 7.50
C GLU A 49 -0.41 8.96 7.77
N ALA A 50 0.26 9.81 6.99
CA ALA A 50 0.11 11.26 7.11
C ALA A 50 -1.34 11.70 6.86
N LEU A 51 -1.95 11.22 5.77
CA LEU A 51 -3.31 11.57 5.41
C LEU A 51 -4.34 11.08 6.45
N HIS A 52 -4.13 9.89 7.04
CA HIS A 52 -4.95 9.41 8.15
C HIS A 52 -4.95 10.42 9.31
N GLN A 53 -3.78 10.97 9.67
CA GLN A 53 -3.64 11.93 10.76
C GLN A 53 -4.36 13.25 10.45
N GLU A 54 -4.19 13.78 9.23
CA GLU A 54 -4.87 14.99 8.76
C GLU A 54 -6.40 14.86 8.79
N LEU A 55 -6.93 13.66 8.56
CA LEU A 55 -8.36 13.39 8.44
C LEU A 55 -9.06 12.95 9.74
N ARG A 56 -8.34 12.77 10.86
CA ARG A 56 -8.86 12.17 12.11
C ARG A 56 -10.22 12.69 12.61
N ARG A 57 -10.56 13.95 12.33
CA ARG A 57 -11.80 14.61 12.81
C ARG A 57 -12.85 14.85 11.72
N THR A 58 -12.62 14.33 10.52
CA THR A 58 -13.47 14.57 9.36
C THR A 58 -14.58 13.51 9.18
N GLY A 59 -14.44 12.33 9.80
CA GLY A 59 -15.32 11.18 9.54
C GLY A 59 -14.91 10.34 8.31
N VAL A 60 -13.75 10.64 7.72
CA VAL A 60 -13.13 9.85 6.65
C VAL A 60 -12.00 9.00 7.22
N THR A 61 -11.96 7.72 6.87
CA THR A 61 -10.86 6.82 7.25
C THR A 61 -9.85 6.64 6.12
N VAL A 62 -8.61 6.36 6.48
CA VAL A 62 -7.56 5.97 5.54
C VAL A 62 -6.93 4.69 6.06
N THR A 63 -6.88 3.67 5.21
CA THR A 63 -6.30 2.36 5.50
C THR A 63 -5.20 2.06 4.49
N CYS A 64 -4.02 1.69 4.98
CA CYS A 64 -2.92 1.21 4.17
C CYS A 64 -2.82 -0.31 4.31
N VAL A 65 -3.10 -1.05 3.24
CA VAL A 65 -2.94 -2.50 3.22
C VAL A 65 -1.54 -2.82 2.71
N ALA A 66 -0.74 -3.55 3.49
CA ALA A 66 0.65 -3.86 3.18
C ALA A 66 0.89 -5.38 3.16
N PRO A 67 0.49 -6.07 2.08
CA PRO A 67 0.63 -7.52 2.01
C PRO A 67 2.08 -7.96 1.84
N GLY A 68 2.35 -9.19 2.29
CA GLY A 68 3.53 -9.97 1.94
C GLY A 68 3.52 -10.43 0.48
N PRO A 69 4.35 -11.41 0.11
CA PRO A 69 4.27 -12.05 -1.20
C PRO A 69 2.88 -12.67 -1.41
N VAL A 70 2.18 -12.26 -2.47
CA VAL A 70 0.87 -12.81 -2.83
C VAL A 70 1.02 -13.59 -4.14
N SER A 71 0.39 -14.77 -4.21
CA SER A 71 0.34 -15.64 -5.40
C SER A 71 -0.40 -14.97 -6.57
N THR A 72 0.28 -14.04 -7.24
CA THR A 72 -0.24 -13.24 -8.35
C THR A 72 0.80 -13.16 -9.46
N GLU A 73 0.39 -12.71 -10.65
CA GLU A 73 1.29 -12.50 -11.79
C GLU A 73 2.42 -11.50 -11.50
N PHE A 74 2.27 -10.66 -10.47
CA PHE A 74 3.30 -9.70 -10.05
C PHE A 74 4.64 -10.39 -9.77
N LEU A 75 4.65 -11.52 -9.06
CA LEU A 75 5.90 -12.20 -8.70
C LEU A 75 6.67 -12.69 -9.93
N ALA A 76 5.97 -13.14 -10.96
CA ALA A 76 6.57 -13.60 -12.21
C ALA A 76 7.13 -12.46 -13.07
N ARG A 77 6.52 -11.27 -13.02
CA ARG A 77 6.87 -10.15 -13.91
C ARG A 77 7.80 -9.09 -13.29
N SER A 78 7.94 -9.06 -11.97
CA SER A 78 8.58 -7.94 -11.25
C SER A 78 10.06 -8.15 -10.92
N GLY A 79 10.63 -9.33 -11.19
CA GLY A 79 11.98 -9.67 -10.72
C GLY A 79 12.06 -9.94 -9.21
N ALA A 80 10.91 -10.08 -8.53
CA ALA A 80 10.83 -10.29 -7.08
C ALA A 80 11.70 -11.43 -6.55
N TYR A 81 11.91 -12.48 -7.34
CA TYR A 81 12.76 -13.63 -6.97
C TYR A 81 14.23 -13.29 -6.76
N GLN A 82 14.70 -12.12 -7.22
CA GLN A 82 16.06 -11.63 -6.94
C GLN A 82 16.19 -11.01 -5.55
N THR A 83 15.09 -10.69 -4.89
CA THR A 83 15.08 -10.05 -3.58
C THR A 83 14.80 -11.07 -2.48
N VAL A 84 15.69 -11.14 -1.49
CA VAL A 84 15.58 -12.03 -0.33
C VAL A 84 14.22 -11.96 0.37
N LEU A 85 13.62 -10.76 0.48
CA LEU A 85 12.32 -10.56 1.12
C LEU A 85 11.21 -11.45 0.55
N PHE A 86 11.16 -11.60 -0.78
CA PHE A 86 10.13 -12.39 -1.46
C PHE A 86 10.44 -13.89 -1.52
N ASN A 87 11.65 -14.29 -1.13
CA ASN A 87 12.08 -15.68 -1.08
C ASN A 87 11.95 -16.29 0.33
N ILE A 88 12.02 -15.46 1.39
CA ILE A 88 11.94 -15.93 2.79
C ILE A 88 10.51 -15.89 3.32
N LEU A 89 9.72 -14.89 2.93
CA LEU A 89 8.35 -14.75 3.43
C LEU A 89 7.42 -15.80 2.79
N PRO A 90 6.49 -16.38 3.56
CA PRO A 90 5.49 -17.29 3.00
C PRO A 90 4.60 -16.54 2.00
N LYS A 91 4.29 -17.20 0.89
CA LYS A 91 3.32 -16.69 -0.08
C LYS A 91 1.92 -16.95 0.44
N VAL A 92 1.04 -15.97 0.26
CA VAL A 92 -0.39 -16.09 0.60
C VAL A 92 -1.25 -16.02 -0.66
N ASP A 93 -2.44 -16.61 -0.60
CA ASP A 93 -3.40 -16.54 -1.69
C ASP A 93 -4.09 -15.17 -1.76
N PRO A 94 -4.48 -14.70 -2.96
CA PRO A 94 -5.15 -13.39 -3.11
C PRO A 94 -6.43 -13.28 -2.28
N GLU A 95 -7.15 -14.39 -2.12
CA GLU A 95 -8.40 -14.48 -1.34
C GLU A 95 -8.19 -14.20 0.15
N TYR A 96 -6.99 -14.46 0.68
CA TYR A 96 -6.65 -14.14 2.07
C TYR A 96 -6.46 -12.62 2.29
N VAL A 97 -6.12 -11.88 1.24
CA VAL A 97 -5.82 -10.44 1.31
C VAL A 97 -7.08 -9.59 1.01
N ALA A 98 -8.07 -10.15 0.33
CA ALA A 98 -9.32 -9.50 -0.07
C ALA A 98 -10.30 -9.32 1.09
#